data_AF-A0AAN7CGG5-F1
#
_entry.id   AF-A0AAN7CGG5-F1
#
_cell.length_a   1.000
_cell.length_b   1.000
_cell.length_c   1.000
_cell.angle_alpha   90.00
_cell.angle_beta   90.00
_cell.angle_gamma   90.00
#
_symmetry.space_group_name_H-M   'P 1'
#
loop_
_entity.id
_entity.type
_entity.pdbx_description
1 polymer ?
#
loop_
_entity_poly.entity_id
_entity_poly.type
_entity_poly.pdbx_seq_one_letter_code
_entity_poly.pdbx_strand_id
1 'polypeptide(L)'
;MTVSLDLEKQLTFYGAYHHNQVNVVIHMVCVPLIMFSAFEIASNYGPFFALPPWLRVVPYLEPNLGAFAAMTWGGLYLLLEPVAGGALALICLGGAAGTNYLRLQDPAGTTKIAIAVHIVCWILQFFGHGKFEGRAPALLDNLFQAIFLAPLFVWLELLFMLGYRPELKKRVDKAVEIELAKFRERKAKKAAKAEDILPAETVSQIRSFLLSPHSPLRNLYRHLSTATAHMYPLFATALDRLAAFVSASPNVVSAALVLVLAVLILEILSMLRRIVLFWTRLAFRLLFWAAVGILMAMAWQRGLENSLRDVVTVGGQVVGWVMGVAQAQSQAKGQTGYGGYQQRQR
;
A
#
# COMPACT_ATOMS: atom_id res chain seq x y z
N MET A 1 8.27 -13.24 -4.92
CA MET A 1 8.57 -12.86 -3.52
C MET A 1 7.31 -13.06 -2.69
N THR A 2 7.36 -13.94 -1.70
CA THR A 2 6.32 -14.02 -0.67
C THR A 2 6.36 -12.75 0.17
N VAL A 3 5.22 -12.07 0.33
CA VAL A 3 5.09 -10.98 1.30
C VAL A 3 5.16 -11.64 2.69
N SER A 4 6.35 -11.66 3.28
CA SER A 4 6.51 -12.13 4.65
C SER A 4 5.91 -11.09 5.59
N LEU A 5 4.98 -11.48 6.45
CA LEU A 5 4.49 -10.66 7.59
C LEU A 5 5.55 -10.51 8.70
N ASP A 6 6.84 -10.62 8.33
CA ASP A 6 7.98 -10.52 9.22
C ASP A 6 8.31 -9.04 9.43
N LEU A 7 7.77 -8.47 10.51
CA LEU A 7 7.92 -7.06 10.84
C LEU A 7 9.39 -6.61 10.90
N GLU A 8 10.29 -7.42 11.46
CA GLU A 8 11.70 -7.06 11.62
C GLU A 8 12.40 -6.94 10.26
N LYS A 9 12.11 -7.86 9.34
CA LYS A 9 12.61 -7.80 7.96
C LYS A 9 12.07 -6.58 7.21
N GLN A 10 10.79 -6.27 7.39
CA GLN A 10 10.16 -5.10 6.78
C GLN A 10 10.81 -3.80 7.29
N LEU A 11 10.99 -3.68 8.62
CA LEU A 11 11.66 -2.55 9.27
C LEU A 11 13.11 -2.40 8.82
N THR A 12 13.83 -3.52 8.70
CA THR A 12 15.22 -3.52 8.24
C THR A 12 15.34 -2.99 6.82
N PHE A 13 14.44 -3.41 5.91
CA PHE A 13 14.42 -2.86 4.55
C PHE A 13 14.17 -1.36 4.57
N TYR A 14 13.18 -0.89 5.34
CA TYR A 14 12.86 0.53 5.40
C TYR A 14 13.97 1.36 6.03
N GLY A 15 14.57 0.91 7.13
CA GLY A 15 15.71 1.60 7.76
C GLY A 15 16.94 1.60 6.85
N ALA A 16 17.15 0.53 6.09
CA ALA A 16 18.20 0.49 5.08
C ALA A 16 17.99 1.57 4.01
N TYR A 17 16.72 1.90 3.65
CA TYR A 17 16.11 3.06 2.94
C TYR A 17 16.38 4.50 3.33
N HIS A 18 16.35 4.74 4.64
CA HIS A 18 16.10 6.05 5.24
C HIS A 18 17.02 6.17 6.45
N HIS A 19 18.30 6.37 6.18
CA HIS A 19 19.32 6.47 7.22
C HIS A 19 19.56 7.93 7.61
N ASN A 20 19.47 8.87 6.66
CA ASN A 20 19.74 10.27 6.92
C ASN A 20 18.59 10.89 7.74
N GLN A 21 18.91 11.50 8.89
CA GLN A 21 17.91 12.07 9.79
C GLN A 21 17.01 13.12 9.13
N VAL A 22 17.52 13.92 8.20
CA VAL A 22 16.70 14.91 7.48
C VAL A 22 15.69 14.21 6.58
N ASN A 23 16.11 13.16 5.88
CA ASN A 23 15.19 12.37 5.07
C ASN A 23 14.14 11.66 5.93
N VAL A 24 14.55 11.09 7.07
CA VAL A 24 13.61 10.48 8.03
C VAL A 24 12.57 11.51 8.47
N VAL A 25 12.96 12.72 8.87
CA VAL A 25 12.02 13.78 9.27
C VAL A 25 11.07 14.18 8.13
N ILE A 26 11.58 14.30 6.89
CA ILE A 26 10.74 14.56 5.72
C ILE A 26 9.65 13.48 5.60
N HIS A 27 10.02 12.20 5.72
CA HIS A 27 9.07 11.09 5.64
C HIS A 27 8.10 11.07 6.84
N MET A 28 8.57 11.34 8.06
CA MET A 28 7.74 11.41 9.27
C MET A 28 6.60 12.43 9.14
N VAL A 29 6.84 13.53 8.42
CA VAL A 29 5.82 14.55 8.14
C VAL A 29 4.99 14.20 6.91
N CYS A 30 5.64 13.82 5.80
CA CYS A 30 4.98 13.65 4.51
C CYS A 30 4.12 12.38 4.44
N VAL A 31 4.53 11.27 5.06
CA VAL A 31 3.82 9.99 4.94
C VAL A 31 2.42 10.05 5.57
N PRO A 32 2.22 10.57 6.81
CA PRO A 32 0.88 10.75 7.36
C PRO A 32 0.00 11.68 6.52
N LEU A 33 0.56 12.78 6.01
CA LEU A 33 -0.16 13.73 5.14
C LEU A 33 -0.59 13.10 3.82
N ILE A 34 0.25 12.27 3.22
CA ILE A 34 -0.08 11.48 2.02
C ILE A 34 -1.18 10.48 2.31
N MET A 35 -1.12 9.79 3.46
CA MET A 35 -2.14 8.82 3.84
C MET A 35 -3.52 9.48 4.01
N PHE A 36 -3.59 10.59 4.76
CA PHE A 36 -4.88 11.28 4.96
C PHE A 36 -5.38 12.00 3.70
N SER A 37 -4.50 12.63 2.92
CA SER A 37 -4.90 13.18 1.62
C SER A 37 -5.38 12.10 0.65
N ALA A 38 -4.80 10.88 0.69
CA ALA A 38 -5.27 9.75 -0.10
C ALA A 38 -6.66 9.27 0.35
N PHE A 39 -6.91 9.19 1.67
CA PHE A 39 -8.25 8.89 2.18
C PHE A 39 -9.27 9.93 1.75
N GLU A 40 -8.89 11.21 1.77
CA GLU A 40 -9.79 12.29 1.34
C GLU A 40 -10.10 12.22 -0.15
N ILE A 41 -9.08 12.08 -1.00
CA ILE A 41 -9.26 11.92 -2.46
C ILE A 41 -10.14 10.69 -2.72
N ALA A 42 -9.87 9.55 -2.07
CA ALA A 42 -10.63 8.33 -2.21
C ALA A 42 -12.07 8.47 -1.69
N SER A 43 -12.31 9.31 -0.68
CA SER A 43 -13.65 9.48 -0.10
C SER A 43 -14.69 10.03 -1.08
N ASN A 44 -14.25 10.67 -2.17
CA ASN A 44 -15.10 11.13 -3.27
C ASN A 44 -15.74 9.99 -4.07
N TYR A 45 -15.33 8.74 -3.85
CA TYR A 45 -15.88 7.56 -4.53
C TYR A 45 -16.71 6.71 -3.56
N GLY A 46 -18.03 6.69 -3.79
CA GLY A 46 -19.02 6.07 -2.91
C GLY A 46 -19.97 7.12 -2.32
N PRO A 47 -20.71 6.80 -1.24
CA PRO A 47 -20.75 5.51 -0.54
C PRO A 47 -21.27 4.37 -1.43
N PHE A 48 -20.76 3.16 -1.23
CA PHE A 48 -21.14 2.00 -2.06
C PHE A 48 -22.45 1.32 -1.59
N PHE A 49 -22.82 1.48 -0.33
CA PHE A 49 -24.08 1.00 0.24
C PHE A 49 -24.46 1.82 1.48
N ALA A 50 -25.73 1.80 1.87
CA ALA A 50 -26.17 2.46 3.09
C ALA A 50 -25.90 1.56 4.31
N LEU A 51 -25.29 2.11 5.36
CA LEU A 51 -25.16 1.40 6.63
C LEU A 51 -26.49 1.43 7.40
N PRO A 52 -26.97 0.30 7.92
CA PRO A 52 -28.04 0.28 8.92
C PRO A 52 -27.70 1.15 10.14
N PRO A 53 -28.68 1.76 10.84
CA PRO A 53 -28.41 2.63 11.99
C PRO A 53 -27.51 2.01 13.05
N TRP A 54 -27.65 0.71 13.33
CA TRP A 54 -26.86 -0.01 14.32
C TRP A 54 -25.38 -0.22 13.92
N LEU A 55 -25.02 -0.03 12.65
CA LEU A 55 -23.62 -0.05 12.18
C LEU A 55 -22.99 1.34 12.09
N ARG A 56 -23.76 2.42 12.29
CA ARG A 56 -23.26 3.81 12.24
C ARG A 56 -22.66 4.25 13.59
N VAL A 57 -21.83 3.40 14.19
CA VAL A 57 -21.23 3.62 15.51
C VAL A 57 -20.22 4.77 15.47
N VAL A 58 -19.48 4.90 14.35
CA VAL A 58 -18.52 5.99 14.13
C VAL A 58 -19.18 7.05 13.24
N PRO A 59 -19.35 8.29 13.73
CA PRO A 59 -19.87 9.39 12.92
C PRO A 59 -19.05 9.59 11.65
N TYR A 60 -19.72 9.90 10.54
CA TYR A 60 -19.10 10.22 9.26
C TYR A 60 -18.26 9.09 8.63
N LEU A 61 -18.28 7.86 9.17
CA LEU A 61 -17.58 6.72 8.58
C LEU A 61 -18.47 5.99 7.57
N GLU A 62 -18.77 6.66 6.45
CA GLU A 62 -19.52 6.07 5.36
C GLU A 62 -18.69 5.01 4.60
N PRO A 63 -19.31 3.95 4.05
CA PRO A 63 -18.60 2.90 3.31
C PRO A 63 -18.24 3.38 1.89
N ASN A 64 -17.39 4.38 1.81
CA ASN A 64 -16.76 4.89 0.60
C ASN A 64 -15.33 4.34 0.45
N LEU A 65 -14.68 4.64 -0.67
CA LEU A 65 -13.36 4.09 -0.96
C LEU A 65 -12.29 4.53 0.05
N GLY A 66 -12.42 5.72 0.64
CA GLY A 66 -11.55 6.20 1.72
C GLY A 66 -11.66 5.34 2.99
N ALA A 67 -12.88 5.01 3.43
CA ALA A 67 -13.11 4.11 4.56
C ALA A 67 -12.61 2.69 4.28
N PHE A 68 -12.81 2.17 3.06
CA PHE A 68 -12.27 0.87 2.66
C PHE A 68 -10.74 0.85 2.63
N ALA A 69 -10.10 1.93 2.18
CA ALA A 69 -8.66 2.10 2.26
C ALA A 69 -8.20 2.09 3.73
N ALA A 70 -8.81 2.91 4.60
CA ALA A 70 -8.47 2.94 6.02
C ALA A 70 -8.61 1.57 6.71
N MET A 71 -9.67 0.82 6.42
CA MET A 71 -9.84 -0.55 6.92
C MET A 71 -8.78 -1.52 6.38
N THR A 72 -8.42 -1.40 5.10
CA THR A 72 -7.43 -2.28 4.46
C THR A 72 -6.03 -2.06 5.04
N TRP A 73 -5.59 -0.81 5.11
CA TRP A 73 -4.29 -0.47 5.71
C TRP A 73 -4.28 -0.72 7.22
N GLY A 74 -5.32 -0.29 7.94
CA GLY A 74 -5.45 -0.54 9.37
C GLY A 74 -5.45 -2.02 9.72
N GLY A 75 -6.17 -2.85 8.96
CA GLY A 75 -6.15 -4.30 9.11
C GLY A 75 -4.76 -4.89 8.87
N LEU A 76 -4.05 -4.44 7.83
CA LEU A 76 -2.67 -4.86 7.57
C LEU A 76 -1.74 -4.51 8.74
N TYR A 77 -1.86 -3.30 9.29
CA TYR A 77 -1.03 -2.84 10.40
C TYR A 77 -1.28 -3.65 11.66
N LEU A 78 -2.55 -3.86 12.01
CA LEU A 78 -2.94 -4.71 13.14
C LEU A 78 -2.37 -6.12 13.02
N LEU A 79 -2.32 -6.69 11.80
CA LEU A 79 -1.77 -8.02 11.57
C LEU A 79 -0.24 -8.08 11.71
N LEU A 80 0.46 -7.01 11.32
CA LEU A 80 1.92 -6.91 11.40
C LEU A 80 2.39 -6.60 12.81
N GLU A 81 1.66 -5.74 13.51
CA GLU A 81 1.98 -5.27 14.84
C GLU A 81 0.66 -5.04 15.61
N PRO A 82 0.22 -5.97 16.48
CA PRO A 82 -1.10 -5.87 17.09
C PRO A 82 -1.36 -4.65 17.97
N VAL A 83 -0.32 -4.06 18.59
CA VAL A 83 -0.47 -2.99 19.58
C VAL A 83 -0.32 -1.62 18.91
N ALA A 84 0.86 -1.33 18.38
CA ALA A 84 1.14 -0.13 17.61
C ALA A 84 0.35 -0.10 16.31
N GLY A 85 0.27 -1.21 15.58
CA GLY A 85 -0.52 -1.29 14.36
C GLY A 85 -2.03 -1.24 14.62
N GLY A 86 -2.49 -1.75 15.77
CA GLY A 86 -3.87 -1.55 16.24
C GLY A 86 -4.19 -0.08 16.54
N ALA A 87 -3.29 0.63 17.23
CA ALA A 87 -3.42 2.07 17.44
C ALA A 87 -3.44 2.85 16.12
N LEU A 88 -2.55 2.51 15.18
CA LEU A 88 -2.54 3.12 13.85
C LEU A 88 -3.79 2.81 13.05
N ALA A 89 -4.37 1.60 13.19
CA ALA A 89 -5.64 1.25 12.55
C ALA A 89 -6.77 2.16 13.02
N LEU A 90 -6.84 2.46 14.33
CA LEU A 90 -7.81 3.42 14.86
C LEU A 90 -7.58 4.84 14.33
N ILE A 91 -6.31 5.26 14.21
CA ILE A 91 -5.94 6.54 13.58
C ILE A 91 -6.40 6.57 12.11
N CYS A 92 -6.23 5.47 11.36
CA CYS A 92 -6.69 5.40 9.97
C CYS A 92 -8.22 5.54 9.88
N LEU A 93 -8.97 4.85 10.74
CA LEU A 93 -10.43 4.94 10.77
C LEU A 93 -10.91 6.34 11.18
N GLY A 94 -10.30 6.93 12.21
CA GLY A 94 -10.56 8.31 12.63
C GLY A 94 -10.21 9.32 11.53
N GLY A 95 -9.11 9.08 10.82
CA GLY A 95 -8.71 9.85 9.64
C GLY A 95 -9.75 9.80 8.54
N ALA A 96 -10.24 8.61 8.16
CA ALA A 96 -11.28 8.45 7.15
C ALA A 96 -12.60 9.14 7.55
N ALA A 97 -13.01 9.03 8.82
CA ALA A 97 -14.18 9.74 9.34
C ALA A 97 -13.97 11.26 9.31
N GLY A 98 -12.79 11.74 9.70
CA GLY A 98 -12.43 13.15 9.68
C GLY A 98 -12.38 13.74 8.28
N THR A 99 -11.81 13.03 7.31
CA THR A 99 -11.78 13.45 5.91
C THR A 99 -13.19 13.49 5.33
N ASN A 100 -14.03 12.48 5.61
CA ASN A 100 -15.45 12.51 5.25
C ASN A 100 -16.18 13.73 5.84
N TYR A 101 -15.94 14.06 7.11
CA TYR A 101 -16.52 15.25 7.73
C TYR A 101 -16.09 16.53 7.02
N LEU A 102 -14.80 16.69 6.73
CA LEU A 102 -14.26 17.86 6.02
C LEU A 102 -14.87 17.98 4.61
N ARG A 103 -14.94 16.87 3.88
CA ARG A 103 -15.58 16.80 2.56
C ARG A 103 -17.04 17.27 2.60
N LEU A 104 -17.79 16.94 3.65
CA LEU A 104 -19.18 17.41 3.80
C LEU A 104 -19.28 18.93 3.98
N GLN A 105 -18.23 19.60 4.47
CA GLN A 105 -18.23 21.06 4.65
C GLN A 105 -17.90 21.80 3.34
N ASP A 106 -16.89 21.33 2.61
CA ASP A 106 -16.47 21.91 1.33
C ASP A 106 -15.84 20.84 0.43
N PRO A 107 -16.64 20.10 -0.37
CA PRO A 107 -16.13 18.97 -1.15
C PRO A 107 -15.05 19.36 -2.16
N ALA A 108 -15.20 20.53 -2.78
CA ALA A 108 -14.32 20.98 -3.85
C ALA A 108 -13.00 21.54 -3.29
N GLY A 109 -13.06 22.37 -2.25
CA GLY A 109 -11.87 22.93 -1.63
C GLY A 109 -11.03 21.88 -0.91
N THR A 110 -11.67 21.00 -0.14
CA THR A 110 -10.96 19.92 0.58
C THR A 110 -10.24 18.96 -0.35
N THR A 111 -10.90 18.53 -1.44
CA THR A 111 -10.27 17.69 -2.46
C THR A 111 -9.10 18.39 -3.15
N LYS A 112 -9.23 19.69 -3.49
CA LYS A 112 -8.12 20.47 -4.07
C LYS A 112 -6.93 20.56 -3.12
N ILE A 113 -7.17 20.84 -1.83
CA ILE A 113 -6.14 20.89 -0.80
C ILE A 113 -5.49 19.51 -0.64
N ALA A 114 -6.27 18.44 -0.59
CA ALA A 114 -5.76 17.08 -0.48
C ALA A 114 -4.83 16.73 -1.64
N ILE A 115 -5.23 17.03 -2.89
CA ILE A 115 -4.39 16.81 -4.08
C ILE A 115 -3.08 17.63 -3.98
N ALA A 116 -3.16 18.91 -3.60
CA ALA A 116 -1.98 19.76 -3.46
C ALA A 116 -1.01 19.22 -2.40
N VAL A 117 -1.52 18.88 -1.21
CA VAL A 117 -0.73 18.26 -0.13
C VAL A 117 -0.10 16.95 -0.59
N HIS A 118 -0.86 16.10 -1.28
CA HIS A 118 -0.39 14.81 -1.78
C HIS A 118 0.80 14.97 -2.73
N ILE A 119 0.69 15.89 -3.70
CA ILE A 119 1.74 16.16 -4.68
C ILE A 119 2.98 16.75 -4.00
N VAL A 120 2.82 17.78 -3.16
CA VAL A 120 3.94 18.43 -2.47
C VAL A 120 4.69 17.44 -1.59
N CYS A 121 3.99 16.60 -0.82
CA CYS A 121 4.61 15.60 0.04
C CYS A 121 5.38 14.52 -0.74
N TRP A 122 4.91 14.12 -1.92
CA TRP A 122 5.66 13.23 -2.80
C TRP A 122 6.92 13.88 -3.36
N ILE A 123 6.83 15.15 -3.81
CA ILE A 123 7.98 15.92 -4.30
C ILE A 123 9.05 16.02 -3.20
N LEU A 124 8.66 16.34 -1.97
CA LEU A 124 9.57 16.43 -0.83
C LEU A 124 10.26 15.10 -0.52
N GLN A 125 9.53 13.97 -0.57
CA GLN A 125 10.13 12.64 -0.36
C GLN A 125 11.11 12.24 -1.47
N PHE A 126 10.77 12.50 -2.74
CA PHE A 126 11.69 12.23 -3.84
C PHE A 126 12.94 13.12 -3.78
N PHE A 127 12.77 14.40 -3.42
CA PHE A 127 13.90 15.28 -3.13
C PHE A 127 14.75 14.74 -1.98
N GLY A 128 14.12 14.28 -0.90
CA GLY A 128 14.80 13.72 0.26
C GLY A 128 15.69 12.53 -0.10
N HIS A 129 15.15 11.56 -0.84
CA HIS A 129 15.92 10.43 -1.37
C HIS A 129 17.07 10.86 -2.30
N GLY A 130 16.80 11.74 -3.26
CA GLY A 130 17.80 12.19 -4.20
C GLY A 130 18.95 12.96 -3.54
N LYS A 131 18.62 13.86 -2.61
CA LYS A 131 19.57 14.79 -1.99
C LYS A 131 20.34 14.17 -0.83
N PHE A 132 19.66 13.45 0.06
CA PHE A 132 20.23 13.01 1.33
C PHE A 132 20.64 11.54 1.34
N GLU A 133 19.91 10.67 0.63
CA GLU A 133 20.24 9.25 0.54
C GLU A 133 21.15 8.92 -0.67
N GLY A 134 21.10 9.74 -1.72
CA GLY A 134 21.91 9.56 -2.93
C GLY A 134 21.61 8.25 -3.67
N ARG A 135 20.38 7.76 -3.56
CA ARG A 135 19.89 6.53 -4.21
C ARG A 135 18.45 6.72 -4.68
N ALA A 136 18.04 5.82 -5.57
CA ALA A 136 16.66 5.70 -6.00
C ALA A 136 15.71 5.48 -4.80
N PRO A 137 14.48 6.03 -4.84
CA PRO A 137 13.47 5.76 -3.83
C PRO A 137 13.15 4.27 -3.72
N ALA A 138 12.85 3.81 -2.49
CA ALA A 138 12.47 2.42 -2.23
C ALA A 138 11.26 1.94 -3.05
N LEU A 139 10.42 2.89 -3.52
CA LEU A 139 9.29 2.66 -4.42
C LEU A 139 9.67 1.85 -5.67
N LEU A 140 10.85 2.12 -6.24
CA LEU A 140 11.32 1.46 -7.47
C LEU A 140 11.79 0.03 -7.23
N ASP A 141 12.19 -0.29 -6.00
CA ASP A 141 12.70 -1.62 -5.63
C ASP A 141 11.59 -2.50 -5.03
N ASN A 142 10.66 -1.90 -4.29
CA ASN A 142 9.54 -2.61 -3.68
C ASN A 142 8.31 -1.70 -3.48
N LEU A 143 7.51 -1.59 -4.55
CA LEU A 143 6.27 -0.80 -4.57
C LEU A 143 5.32 -1.14 -3.41
N PHE A 144 5.16 -2.42 -3.11
CA PHE A 144 4.27 -2.86 -2.04
C PHE A 144 4.74 -2.36 -0.68
N GLN A 145 6.02 -2.55 -0.32
CA GLN A 145 6.53 -2.08 0.97
C GLN A 145 6.52 -0.55 1.06
N ALA A 146 6.86 0.14 -0.03
CA ALA A 146 6.90 1.60 -0.07
C ALA A 146 5.51 2.23 0.09
N ILE A 147 4.44 1.63 -0.45
CA ILE A 147 3.09 2.17 -0.35
C ILE A 147 2.36 1.66 0.90
N PHE A 148 2.44 0.36 1.18
CA PHE A 148 1.62 -0.25 2.22
C PHE A 148 2.22 -0.15 3.61
N LEU A 149 3.55 -0.15 3.74
CA LEU A 149 4.19 -0.24 5.05
C LEU A 149 4.79 1.08 5.53
N ALA A 150 4.99 2.06 4.64
CA ALA A 150 5.53 3.37 5.00
C ALA A 150 4.82 4.03 6.21
N PRO A 151 3.47 4.07 6.30
CA PRO A 151 2.83 4.70 7.46
C PRO A 151 3.06 3.93 8.77
N LEU A 152 3.14 2.60 8.72
CA LEU A 152 3.50 1.79 9.89
C LEU A 152 4.95 2.05 10.33
N PHE A 153 5.87 2.24 9.38
CA PHE A 153 7.26 2.52 9.70
C PHE A 153 7.45 3.86 10.39
N VAL A 154 6.89 4.95 9.85
CA VAL A 154 7.00 6.27 10.49
C VAL A 154 6.30 6.28 11.86
N TRP A 155 5.21 5.53 12.00
CA TRP A 155 4.55 5.36 13.29
C TRP A 155 5.43 4.62 14.30
N LEU A 156 6.07 3.51 13.89
CA LEU A 156 6.98 2.78 14.76
C LEU A 156 8.26 3.57 15.08
N GLU A 157 8.78 4.36 14.14
CA GLU A 157 9.92 5.24 14.37
C GLU A 157 9.60 6.27 15.47
N LEU A 158 8.41 6.89 15.42
CA LEU A 158 7.94 7.76 16.50
C LEU A 158 7.85 7.02 17.84
N LEU A 159 7.24 5.84 17.85
CA LEU A 159 7.08 5.04 19.06
C LEU A 159 8.44 4.57 19.62
N PHE A 160 9.40 4.25 18.76
CA PHE A 160 10.77 3.91 19.16
C PHE A 160 11.46 5.09 19.86
N MET A 161 11.25 6.33 19.40
CA MET A 161 11.73 7.53 20.11
C MET A 161 11.10 7.68 21.50
N LEU A 162 9.87 7.18 21.69
CA LEU A 162 9.16 7.14 22.97
C LEU A 162 9.51 5.91 23.82
N GLY A 163 10.44 5.06 23.38
CA GLY A 163 10.89 3.88 24.13
C GLY A 163 10.04 2.62 23.91
N TYR A 164 9.18 2.58 22.90
CA TYR A 164 8.43 1.38 22.53
C TYR A 164 9.37 0.28 22.01
N ARG A 165 9.23 -0.96 22.49
CA ARG A 165 9.98 -2.15 22.03
C ARG A 165 11.49 -1.92 21.78
N PRO A 166 12.26 -1.51 22.80
CA PRO A 166 13.68 -1.17 22.63
C PRO A 166 14.52 -2.34 22.10
N GLU A 167 14.19 -3.58 22.48
CA GLU A 167 14.90 -4.77 21.99
C GLU A 167 14.66 -5.04 20.51
N LEU A 168 13.48 -4.73 19.98
CA LEU A 168 13.22 -4.82 18.53
C LEU A 168 14.03 -3.76 17.80
N LYS A 169 14.00 -2.51 18.30
CA LYS A 169 14.76 -1.42 17.71
C LYS A 169 16.26 -1.75 17.62
N LYS A 170 16.86 -2.27 18.70
CA LYS A 170 18.28 -2.70 18.71
C LYS A 170 18.59 -3.74 17.63
N ARG A 171 17.72 -4.74 17.44
CA ARG A 171 17.93 -5.76 16.40
C ARG A 171 17.79 -5.19 14.99
N VAL A 172 16.78 -4.35 14.77
CA VAL A 172 16.58 -3.64 13.50
C VAL A 172 17.76 -2.75 13.18
N ASP A 173 18.22 -1.92 14.12
CA ASP A 173 19.36 -1.01 13.93
C ASP A 173 20.61 -1.81 13.51
N LYS A 174 20.90 -2.92 14.22
CA LYS A 174 22.00 -3.83 13.87
C LYS A 174 21.84 -4.44 12.47
N ALA A 175 20.63 -4.86 12.11
CA ALA A 175 20.36 -5.43 10.79
C ALA A 175 20.47 -4.38 9.67
N VAL A 176 20.05 -3.13 9.93
CA VAL A 176 20.19 -1.99 9.03
C VAL A 176 21.66 -1.68 8.78
N GLU A 177 22.50 -1.65 9.82
CA GLU A 177 23.95 -1.45 9.67
C GLU A 177 24.60 -2.50 8.76
N ILE A 178 24.18 -3.76 8.88
CA ILE A 178 24.64 -4.86 8.03
C ILE A 178 24.24 -4.61 6.57
N GLU A 179 22.98 -4.23 6.31
CA GLU A 179 22.51 -3.96 4.94
C GLU A 179 23.17 -2.71 4.33
N LEU A 180 23.43 -1.68 5.12
CA LEU A 180 24.19 -0.49 4.70
C LEU A 180 25.63 -0.85 4.37
N ALA A 181 26.29 -1.72 5.15
CA ALA A 181 27.62 -2.21 4.85
C ALA A 181 27.66 -2.97 3.51
N LYS A 182 26.72 -3.88 3.28
CA LYS A 182 26.57 -4.59 1.99
C LYS A 182 26.31 -3.64 0.83
N PHE A 183 25.50 -2.60 1.03
CA PHE A 183 25.26 -1.59 0.01
C PHE A 183 26.53 -0.81 -0.34
N ARG A 184 27.30 -0.36 0.67
CA ARG A 184 28.59 0.32 0.48
C ARG A 184 29.58 -0.57 -0.27
N GLU A 185 29.68 -1.84 0.09
CA GLU A 185 30.55 -2.81 -0.57
C GLU A 185 30.15 -3.01 -2.05
N ARG A 186 28.85 -3.20 -2.34
CA ARG A 186 28.33 -3.30 -3.72
C ARG A 186 28.63 -2.05 -4.53
N LYS A 187 28.48 -0.86 -3.93
CA LYS A 187 28.79 0.41 -4.57
C LYS A 187 30.29 0.55 -4.86
N ALA A 188 31.15 0.17 -3.92
CA ALA A 188 32.61 0.19 -4.08
C ALA A 188 33.06 -0.76 -5.19
N LYS A 189 32.54 -2.00 -5.22
CA LYS A 189 32.80 -2.98 -6.30
C LYS A 189 32.37 -2.45 -7.67
N LYS A 190 31.21 -1.79 -7.76
CA LYS A 190 30.74 -1.16 -9.00
C LYS A 190 31.65 0.00 -9.44
N ALA A 191 32.12 0.81 -8.49
CA ALA A 191 33.06 1.89 -8.77
C ALA A 191 34.42 1.35 -9.25
N ALA A 192 34.98 0.35 -8.56
CA ALA A 192 36.24 -0.29 -8.96
C ALA A 192 36.14 -0.92 -10.37
N LYS A 193 35.01 -1.59 -10.68
CA LYS A 193 34.77 -2.10 -12.04
C LYS A 193 34.68 -0.97 -13.09
N ALA A 194 34.12 0.18 -12.75
CA ALA A 194 34.07 1.32 -13.65
C ALA A 194 35.44 1.97 -13.86
N GLU A 195 36.29 1.96 -12.83
CA GLU A 195 37.68 2.42 -12.87
C GLU A 195 38.59 1.46 -13.65
N ASP A 196 38.33 0.15 -13.65
CA ASP A 196 39.00 -0.82 -14.52
C ASP A 196 38.67 -0.60 -16.02
N ILE A 197 37.50 -0.02 -16.32
CA ILE A 197 37.04 0.26 -17.69
C ILE A 197 37.58 1.62 -18.21
N LEU A 198 37.92 2.55 -17.31
CA LEU A 198 38.32 3.91 -17.67
C LEU A 198 39.77 4.16 -17.24
N PRO A 199 40.68 4.60 -18.13
CA PRO A 199 42.06 4.92 -17.75
C PRO A 199 42.10 5.87 -16.55
N ALA A 200 42.98 5.61 -15.58
CA ALA A 200 43.10 6.39 -14.34
C ALA A 200 43.26 7.90 -14.60
N GLU A 201 43.88 8.26 -15.74
CA GLU A 201 44.02 9.63 -16.21
C GLU A 201 42.68 10.29 -16.53
N THR A 202 41.77 9.59 -17.22
CA THR A 202 40.41 10.05 -17.54
C THR A 202 39.57 10.24 -16.28
N VAL A 203 39.68 9.32 -15.31
CA VAL A 203 38.99 9.42 -14.01
C VAL A 203 39.51 10.63 -13.23
N SER A 204 40.83 10.88 -13.24
CA SER A 204 41.45 12.02 -12.55
C SER A 204 41.03 13.37 -13.15
N GLN A 205 40.92 13.46 -14.47
CA GLN A 205 40.49 14.66 -15.20
C GLN A 205 39.00 14.95 -14.95
N ILE A 206 38.15 13.93 -14.98
CA ILE A 206 36.73 14.07 -14.64
C ILE A 206 36.59 14.51 -13.17
N ARG A 207 37.34 13.89 -12.26
CA ARG A 207 37.26 14.18 -10.82
C ARG A 207 37.76 15.59 -10.49
N SER A 208 38.86 16.04 -11.09
CA SER A 208 39.38 17.40 -10.91
C SER A 208 38.43 18.46 -11.48
N PHE A 209 37.82 18.17 -12.64
CA PHE A 209 36.81 19.03 -13.25
C PHE A 209 35.53 19.12 -12.39
N LEU A 210 35.03 17.98 -11.87
CA LEU A 210 33.81 17.92 -11.06
C LEU A 210 33.98 18.52 -9.65
N LEU A 211 35.13 18.30 -8.99
CA LEU A 211 35.38 18.69 -7.59
C LEU A 211 36.03 20.07 -7.42
N SER A 212 36.41 20.75 -8.51
CA SER A 212 37.02 22.09 -8.43
C SER A 212 36.09 23.09 -7.70
N PRO A 213 36.63 24.01 -6.88
CA PRO A 213 35.83 25.03 -6.15
C PRO A 213 34.97 25.91 -7.07
N HIS A 214 35.36 26.04 -8.34
CA HIS A 214 34.66 26.79 -9.38
C HIS A 214 33.92 25.89 -10.39
N SER A 215 33.65 24.62 -10.05
CA SER A 215 33.06 23.69 -11.01
C SER A 215 31.67 24.17 -11.49
N PRO A 216 31.34 23.97 -12.78
CA PRO A 216 30.05 24.34 -13.34
C PRO A 216 28.88 23.76 -12.55
N LEU A 217 29.03 22.56 -11.99
CA LEU A 217 28.03 21.88 -11.17
C LEU A 217 27.79 22.55 -9.82
N ARG A 218 28.81 23.15 -9.20
CA ARG A 218 28.66 23.83 -7.91
C ARG A 218 28.07 25.24 -8.07
N ASN A 219 28.32 25.88 -9.21
CA ASN A 219 27.60 27.09 -9.61
C ASN A 219 26.16 26.75 -10.00
N LEU A 220 25.93 25.67 -10.76
CA LEU A 220 24.60 25.17 -11.10
C LEU A 220 23.79 24.79 -9.85
N TYR A 221 24.40 24.12 -8.87
CA TYR A 221 23.75 23.77 -7.60
C TYR A 221 23.40 25.02 -6.77
N ARG A 222 24.30 26.01 -6.70
CA ARG A 222 24.00 27.29 -6.04
C ARG A 222 22.86 28.03 -6.75
N HIS A 223 22.91 28.14 -8.07
CA HIS A 223 21.85 28.76 -8.86
C HIS A 223 20.53 28.00 -8.81
N LEU A 224 20.54 26.65 -8.78
CA LEU A 224 19.34 25.83 -8.56
C LEU A 224 18.76 26.04 -7.16
N SER A 225 19.62 26.16 -6.14
CA SER A 225 19.18 26.38 -4.76
C SER A 225 18.58 27.78 -4.54
N THR A 226 19.13 28.84 -5.12
CA THR A 226 18.47 30.16 -5.13
C THR A 226 17.29 30.23 -6.09
N ALA A 227 17.30 29.47 -7.18
CA ALA A 227 16.17 29.34 -8.09
C ALA A 227 14.95 28.72 -7.40
N THR A 228 15.09 27.82 -6.43
CA THR A 228 13.92 27.26 -5.70
C THR A 228 12.98 28.32 -5.11
N ALA A 229 13.52 29.46 -4.65
CA ALA A 229 12.73 30.59 -4.16
C ALA A 229 12.10 31.43 -5.28
N HIS A 230 12.67 31.41 -6.49
CA HIS A 230 12.16 32.07 -7.70
C HIS A 230 11.39 31.12 -8.62
N MET A 231 11.33 29.84 -8.28
CA MET A 231 10.67 28.81 -9.06
C MET A 231 9.17 28.80 -8.81
N TYR A 232 8.65 29.37 -7.71
CA TYR A 232 7.20 29.39 -7.44
C TYR A 232 6.38 30.04 -8.58
N PRO A 233 6.75 31.24 -9.11
CA PRO A 233 6.10 31.80 -10.28
C PRO A 233 6.29 30.94 -11.54
N LEU A 234 7.48 30.37 -11.75
CA LEU A 234 7.77 29.51 -12.91
C LEU A 234 7.04 28.17 -12.85
N PHE A 235 6.84 27.61 -11.64
CA PHE A 235 6.06 26.41 -11.38
C PHE A 235 4.58 26.71 -11.60
N ALA A 236 4.08 27.89 -11.19
CA ALA A 236 2.74 28.32 -11.54
C ALA A 236 2.57 28.42 -13.06
N THR A 237 3.47 29.11 -13.77
CA THR A 237 3.42 29.20 -15.24
C THR A 237 3.63 27.84 -15.92
N ALA A 238 4.46 26.95 -15.38
CA ALA A 238 4.66 25.61 -15.90
C ALA A 238 3.44 24.72 -15.65
N LEU A 239 2.78 24.85 -14.50
CA LEU A 239 1.50 24.19 -14.20
C LEU A 239 0.40 24.72 -15.12
N ASP A 240 0.35 26.02 -15.37
CA ASP A 240 -0.58 26.62 -16.32
C ASP A 240 -0.30 26.19 -17.76
N ARG A 241 0.97 26.07 -18.15
CA ARG A 241 1.37 25.54 -19.47
C ARG A 241 1.14 24.04 -19.60
N LEU A 242 1.32 23.28 -18.53
CA LEU A 242 1.00 21.86 -18.48
C LEU A 242 -0.52 21.68 -18.57
N ALA A 243 -1.31 22.48 -17.84
CA ALA A 243 -2.76 22.52 -17.95
C ALA A 243 -3.20 22.93 -19.37
N ALA A 244 -2.54 23.93 -19.96
CA ALA A 244 -2.77 24.35 -21.34
C ALA A 244 -2.40 23.25 -22.35
N PHE A 245 -1.25 22.58 -22.20
CA PHE A 245 -0.83 21.46 -23.05
C PHE A 245 -1.78 20.26 -22.92
N VAL A 246 -2.20 19.93 -21.70
CA VAL A 246 -3.21 18.92 -21.39
C VAL A 246 -4.53 19.27 -22.08
N SER A 247 -4.92 20.55 -22.11
CA SER A 247 -6.10 21.01 -22.82
C SER A 247 -5.93 21.11 -24.35
N ALA A 248 -4.71 21.34 -24.85
CA ALA A 248 -4.41 21.54 -26.27
C ALA A 248 -4.13 20.24 -27.03
N SER A 249 -3.70 19.18 -26.33
CA SER A 249 -3.49 17.85 -26.89
C SER A 249 -4.29 16.77 -26.13
N PRO A 250 -5.64 16.85 -26.13
CA PRO A 250 -6.48 15.95 -25.35
C PRO A 250 -6.22 14.47 -25.67
N ASN A 251 -5.92 14.16 -26.94
CA ASN A 251 -5.74 12.78 -27.39
C ASN A 251 -4.45 12.14 -26.88
N VAL A 252 -3.33 12.88 -26.84
CA VAL A 252 -2.04 12.36 -26.36
C VAL A 252 -2.07 12.19 -24.85
N VAL A 253 -2.64 13.17 -24.15
CA VAL A 253 -2.83 13.06 -22.69
C VAL A 253 -3.80 11.95 -22.36
N SER A 254 -4.90 11.80 -23.09
CA SER A 254 -5.83 10.68 -22.90
C SER A 254 -5.16 9.34 -23.15
N ALA A 255 -4.31 9.20 -24.17
CA ALA A 255 -3.59 7.95 -24.44
C ALA A 255 -2.57 7.61 -23.36
N ALA A 256 -1.76 8.58 -22.92
CA ALA A 256 -0.81 8.39 -21.82
C ALA A 256 -1.53 8.11 -20.49
N LEU A 257 -2.63 8.83 -20.23
CA LEU A 257 -3.48 8.63 -19.07
C LEU A 257 -4.10 7.23 -19.10
N VAL A 258 -4.57 6.75 -20.25
CA VAL A 258 -5.12 5.39 -20.44
C VAL A 258 -4.05 4.33 -20.19
N LEU A 259 -2.81 4.52 -20.65
CA LEU A 259 -1.73 3.55 -20.38
C LEU A 259 -1.34 3.51 -18.90
N VAL A 260 -1.22 4.67 -18.27
CA VAL A 260 -0.98 4.77 -16.82
C VAL A 260 -2.16 4.21 -16.04
N LEU A 261 -3.40 4.51 -16.45
CA LEU A 261 -4.62 3.93 -15.88
C LEU A 261 -4.63 2.42 -16.07
N ALA A 262 -4.24 1.90 -17.23
CA ALA A 262 -4.25 0.47 -17.50
C ALA A 262 -3.24 -0.25 -16.61
N VAL A 263 -2.01 0.29 -16.46
CA VAL A 263 -1.02 -0.26 -15.54
C VAL A 263 -1.51 -0.18 -14.09
N LEU A 264 -2.07 0.97 -13.69
CA LEU A 264 -2.67 1.14 -12.37
C LEU A 264 -3.85 0.19 -12.15
N ILE A 265 -4.72 0.01 -13.13
CA ILE A 265 -5.86 -0.92 -13.08
C ILE A 265 -5.35 -2.34 -12.95
N LEU A 266 -4.34 -2.75 -13.69
CA LEU A 266 -3.77 -4.09 -13.57
C LEU A 266 -3.14 -4.32 -12.18
N GLU A 267 -2.43 -3.34 -11.65
CA GLU A 267 -1.90 -3.40 -10.28
C GLU A 267 -2.99 -3.38 -9.22
N ILE A 268 -4.02 -2.55 -9.40
CA ILE A 268 -5.20 -2.47 -8.53
C ILE A 268 -5.98 -3.79 -8.59
N LEU A 269 -6.17 -4.40 -9.76
CA LEU A 269 -6.83 -5.70 -9.91
C LEU A 269 -5.99 -6.81 -9.27
N SER A 270 -4.68 -6.77 -9.43
CA SER A 270 -3.75 -7.68 -8.75
C SER A 270 -3.80 -7.50 -7.23
N MET A 271 -3.86 -6.27 -6.75
CA MET A 271 -4.03 -5.90 -5.34
C MET A 271 -5.39 -6.34 -4.80
N LEU A 272 -6.48 -6.06 -5.52
CA LEU A 272 -7.85 -6.47 -5.18
C LEU A 272 -7.94 -7.98 -5.11
N ARG A 273 -7.34 -8.72 -6.05
CA ARG A 273 -7.28 -10.18 -5.97
C ARG A 273 -6.57 -10.64 -4.69
N ARG A 274 -5.45 -10.02 -4.34
CA ARG A 274 -4.70 -10.34 -3.10
C ARG A 274 -5.52 -10.03 -1.84
N ILE A 275 -6.22 -8.90 -1.83
CA ILE A 275 -7.10 -8.46 -0.73
C ILE A 275 -8.30 -9.40 -0.60
N VAL A 276 -9.01 -9.69 -1.70
CA VAL A 276 -10.14 -10.63 -1.72
C VAL A 276 -9.70 -12.00 -1.23
N LEU A 277 -8.58 -12.53 -1.73
CA LEU A 277 -8.05 -13.82 -1.26
C LEU A 277 -7.63 -13.80 0.22
N PHE A 278 -7.21 -12.65 0.73
CA PHE A 278 -6.94 -12.49 2.15
C PHE A 278 -8.24 -12.53 2.97
N TRP A 279 -9.23 -11.71 2.62
CA TRP A 279 -10.50 -11.61 3.34
C TRP A 279 -11.33 -12.88 3.24
N THR A 280 -11.36 -13.56 2.09
CA THR A 280 -12.03 -14.85 1.97
C THR A 280 -11.40 -15.88 2.90
N ARG A 281 -10.06 -15.98 2.93
CA ARG A 281 -9.35 -16.88 3.86
C ARG A 281 -9.62 -16.52 5.32
N LEU A 282 -9.65 -15.23 5.66
CA LEU A 282 -9.98 -14.79 7.02
C LEU A 282 -11.44 -15.14 7.39
N ALA A 283 -12.40 -14.86 6.51
CA ALA A 283 -13.80 -15.18 6.71
C ALA A 283 -14.00 -16.69 6.91
N PHE A 284 -13.38 -17.54 6.08
CA PHE A 284 -13.44 -18.99 6.25
C PHE A 284 -12.81 -19.44 7.58
N ARG A 285 -11.72 -18.81 8.03
CA ARG A 285 -11.12 -19.10 9.35
C ARG A 285 -12.04 -18.71 10.50
N LEU A 286 -12.67 -17.53 10.43
CA LEU A 286 -13.60 -17.08 11.46
C LEU A 286 -14.86 -17.96 11.50
N LEU A 287 -15.41 -18.33 10.34
CA LEU A 287 -16.52 -19.28 10.24
C LEU A 287 -16.15 -20.65 10.83
N PHE A 288 -14.95 -21.15 10.51
CA PHE A 288 -14.45 -22.40 11.07
C PHE A 288 -14.37 -22.33 12.60
N TRP A 289 -13.73 -21.30 13.16
CA TRP A 289 -13.61 -21.15 14.62
C TRP A 289 -14.96 -20.90 15.31
N ALA A 290 -15.88 -20.20 14.67
CA ALA A 290 -17.25 -20.05 15.15
C ALA A 290 -17.96 -21.41 15.21
N ALA A 291 -17.84 -22.23 14.16
CA ALA A 291 -18.41 -23.58 14.14
C ALA A 291 -17.80 -24.48 15.23
N VAL A 292 -16.48 -24.43 15.42
CA VAL A 292 -15.79 -25.14 16.52
C VAL A 292 -16.32 -24.65 17.88
N GLY A 293 -16.47 -23.35 18.08
CA GLY A 293 -17.04 -22.76 19.29
C GLY A 293 -18.47 -23.24 19.57
N ILE A 294 -19.32 -23.29 18.54
CA ILE A 294 -20.68 -23.83 18.64
C ILE A 294 -20.67 -25.31 19.04
N LEU A 295 -19.83 -26.13 18.40
CA LEU A 295 -19.72 -27.55 18.72
C LEU A 295 -19.22 -27.79 20.16
N MET A 296 -18.25 -27.00 20.62
CA MET A 296 -17.79 -27.05 22.01
C MET A 296 -18.90 -26.63 22.98
N ALA A 297 -19.64 -25.57 22.66
CA ALA A 297 -20.77 -25.12 23.48
C ALA A 297 -21.89 -26.17 23.53
N MET A 298 -22.19 -26.83 22.41
CA MET A 298 -23.15 -27.94 22.34
C MET A 298 -22.68 -29.12 23.19
N ALA A 299 -21.43 -29.54 23.04
CA ALA A 299 -20.86 -30.64 23.83
C ALA A 299 -20.89 -30.34 25.33
N TRP A 300 -20.61 -29.09 25.72
CA TRP A 300 -20.66 -28.64 27.11
C TRP A 300 -22.09 -28.61 27.67
N GLN A 301 -23.06 -28.09 26.91
CA GLN A 301 -24.44 -27.92 27.40
C GLN A 301 -25.27 -29.19 27.34
N ARG A 302 -25.04 -30.07 26.35
CA ARG A 302 -25.90 -31.22 26.04
C ARG A 302 -25.22 -32.57 26.20
N GLY A 303 -23.92 -32.58 26.49
CA GLY A 303 -23.10 -33.78 26.53
C GLY A 303 -22.60 -34.20 25.14
N LEU A 304 -21.50 -34.96 25.12
CA LEU A 304 -20.79 -35.37 23.91
C LEU A 304 -21.65 -36.28 23.02
N GLU A 305 -22.37 -37.24 23.61
CA GLU A 305 -23.14 -38.25 22.87
C GLU A 305 -24.30 -37.64 22.08
N ASN A 306 -25.08 -36.75 22.71
CA ASN A 306 -26.19 -36.06 22.06
C ASN A 306 -25.69 -35.12 20.95
N SER A 307 -24.57 -34.44 21.18
CA SER A 307 -23.95 -33.55 20.18
C SER A 307 -23.43 -34.32 18.97
N LEU A 308 -22.85 -35.51 19.17
CA LEU A 308 -22.39 -36.39 18.10
C LEU A 308 -23.55 -36.90 17.23
N ARG A 309 -24.68 -37.27 17.84
CA ARG A 309 -25.88 -37.70 17.10
C ARG A 309 -26.40 -36.57 16.19
N ASP A 310 -26.50 -35.35 16.72
CA ASP A 310 -26.93 -34.18 15.94
C ASP A 310 -26.01 -33.92 14.73
N VAL A 311 -24.69 -33.98 14.94
CA VAL A 311 -23.71 -33.80 13.86
C VAL A 311 -23.84 -34.89 12.78
N VAL A 312 -24.03 -36.15 13.18
CA VAL A 312 -24.22 -37.27 12.24
C VAL A 312 -25.52 -37.11 11.44
N THR A 313 -26.62 -36.72 12.09
CA THR A 313 -27.91 -36.51 11.42
C THR A 313 -27.82 -35.37 10.39
N VAL A 314 -27.25 -34.23 10.77
CA VAL A 314 -27.06 -33.10 9.84
C VAL A 314 -26.11 -33.48 8.71
N GLY A 315 -25.01 -34.18 9.01
CA GLY A 315 -24.07 -34.69 8.01
C GLY A 315 -24.76 -35.60 6.98
N GLY A 316 -25.63 -36.50 7.44
CA GLY A 316 -26.43 -37.37 6.57
C GLY A 316 -27.37 -36.61 5.64
N GLN A 317 -28.04 -35.55 6.14
CA GLN A 317 -28.92 -34.70 5.32
C GLN A 317 -28.13 -33.95 4.23
N VAL A 318 -26.96 -33.43 4.57
CA VAL A 318 -26.08 -32.73 3.62
C VAL A 318 -25.61 -33.67 2.52
N VAL A 319 -25.12 -34.87 2.88
CA VAL A 319 -24.71 -35.89 1.90
C VAL A 319 -25.88 -36.28 0.99
N GLY A 320 -27.07 -36.49 1.57
CA GLY A 320 -28.27 -36.79 0.80
C GLY A 320 -28.64 -35.70 -0.21
N TRP A 321 -28.55 -34.44 0.20
CA TRP A 321 -28.81 -33.30 -0.68
C TRP A 321 -27.78 -33.19 -1.81
N VAL A 322 -26.48 -33.33 -1.51
CA VAL A 322 -25.39 -33.30 -2.51
C VAL A 322 -25.56 -34.42 -3.54
N MET A 323 -25.88 -35.63 -3.10
CA MET A 323 -26.15 -36.76 -4.00
C MET A 323 -27.37 -36.50 -4.88
N GLY A 324 -28.44 -35.92 -4.34
CA GLY A 324 -29.62 -35.54 -5.11
C GLY A 324 -29.32 -34.50 -6.19
N VAL A 325 -28.51 -33.47 -5.89
CA VAL A 325 -28.09 -32.46 -6.87
C VAL A 325 -27.20 -33.08 -7.95
N ALA A 326 -26.24 -33.94 -7.59
CA ALA A 326 -25.38 -34.64 -8.55
C ALA A 326 -26.20 -35.55 -9.49
N GLN A 327 -27.20 -36.24 -8.94
CA GLN A 327 -28.10 -37.08 -9.72
C GLN A 327 -28.95 -36.25 -10.69
N ALA A 328 -29.52 -35.12 -10.25
CA ALA A 328 -30.25 -34.20 -11.10
C ALA A 328 -29.39 -33.62 -12.26
N GLN A 329 -28.13 -33.27 -11.99
CA GLN A 329 -27.20 -32.81 -13.03
C GLN A 329 -26.83 -33.91 -14.04
N SER A 330 -26.68 -35.16 -13.58
CA SER A 330 -26.41 -36.30 -14.46
C SER A 330 -27.57 -36.59 -15.41
N GLN A 331 -28.82 -36.51 -14.91
CA GLN A 331 -30.04 -36.66 -15.71
C GLN A 331 -30.20 -35.53 -16.74
N ALA A 332 -29.92 -34.28 -16.36
CA ALA A 332 -29.95 -33.15 -17.29
C ALA A 332 -28.93 -33.30 -18.44
N LYS A 333 -27.70 -33.76 -18.14
CA LYS A 333 -26.68 -34.03 -19.18
C LYS A 333 -27.04 -35.20 -20.09
N GLY A 334 -27.65 -36.25 -19.54
CA GLY A 334 -28.12 -37.42 -20.30
C GLY A 334 -29.22 -37.09 -21.32
N GLN A 335 -30.14 -36.19 -20.97
CA GLN A 335 -31.19 -35.72 -21.88
C GLN A 335 -30.66 -34.85 -23.02
N THR A 336 -29.66 -33.99 -22.77
CA THR A 336 -29.02 -33.20 -23.84
C THR A 336 -28.21 -34.05 -24.83
N GLY A 337 -27.66 -35.19 -24.40
CA GLY A 337 -26.92 -36.11 -25.27
C GLY A 337 -27.80 -36.91 -26.23
N TYR A 338 -29.02 -37.29 -25.81
CA TYR A 338 -29.97 -38.01 -26.66
C TYR A 338 -30.74 -37.10 -27.65
N GLY A 339 -31.00 -35.84 -27.28
CA GLY A 339 -31.67 -34.87 -28.16
C GLY A 339 -30.85 -34.47 -29.40
N GLY A 340 -29.51 -34.47 -29.30
CA GLY A 340 -28.63 -34.10 -30.41
C GLY A 340 -28.46 -35.19 -31.49
N TYR A 341 -28.69 -36.46 -31.17
CA TYR A 341 -28.57 -37.56 -32.14
C TYR A 341 -29.81 -37.71 -33.04
N GLN A 342 -31.00 -37.37 -32.55
CA GLN A 342 -32.23 -37.44 -33.35
C GLN A 342 -32.40 -36.28 -34.34
N GLN A 343 -31.69 -35.18 -34.18
CA GLN A 343 -31.79 -34.01 -35.06
C GLN A 343 -30.79 -34.02 -36.23
N ARG A 344 -29.87 -34.98 -36.27
CA ARG A 344 -28.87 -35.15 -37.36
C ARG A 344 -29.25 -36.18 -38.42
N GLN A 345 -30.39 -36.84 -38.29
CA GLN A 345 -30.90 -37.86 -39.23
C GLN A 345 -32.22 -37.46 -39.91
N ARG A 346 -32.51 -36.15 -40.01
CA ARG A 346 -33.62 -35.64 -40.82
C ARG A 346 -33.13 -34.64 -41.85
#